data_AF-A0A1G7BC65-F1
#
_entry.id   AF-A0A1G7BC65-F1
#
_cell.length_a   1.000
_cell.length_b   1.000
_cell.length_c   1.000
_cell.angle_alpha   90.00
_cell.angle_beta   90.00
_cell.angle_gamma   90.00
#
_symmetry.space_group_name_H-M   'P 1'
#
loop_
_entity.id
_entity.type
_entity.pdbx_description
1 polymer ?
#
loop_
_entity_poly.entity_id
_entity_poly.type
_entity_poly.pdbx_seq_one_letter_code
_entity_poly.pdbx_strand_id
1 'polypeptide(L)'
;MTELEKPPVLAARGGCWFRGGDLEVHLGVEEDFHPSRKAHPGILVTSIHALAKRLEDNGVGVTWDDNFPGHNRFYAFDKLGNRLEFLEPVRDC
;
A
#
# COMPACT_ATOMS: atom_id res chain seq x y z
N MET A 1 7.98 5.41 -5.72
CA MET A 1 7.33 6.50 -4.96
C MET A 1 8.42 7.43 -4.45
N THR A 2 8.08 8.70 -4.30
CA THR A 2 8.99 9.74 -3.82
C THR A 2 8.40 10.34 -2.55
N GLU A 3 9.22 10.54 -1.52
CA GLU A 3 8.80 11.26 -0.33
C GLU A 3 8.59 12.74 -0.66
N LEU A 4 7.54 13.33 -0.11
CA LEU A 4 7.19 14.73 -0.30
C LEU A 4 7.51 15.53 0.95
N GLU A 5 8.02 16.75 0.77
CA GLU A 5 8.05 17.72 1.86
C GLU A 5 6.63 18.07 2.29
N LYS A 6 6.38 17.97 3.59
CA LYS A 6 5.11 18.38 4.18
C LYS A 6 5.01 19.90 4.19
N PRO A 7 3.80 20.46 4.00
CA PRO A 7 3.56 21.88 4.22
C PRO A 7 4.03 22.31 5.63
N PRO A 8 4.65 23.50 5.81
CA PRO A 8 5.22 23.91 7.10
C PRO A 8 4.25 23.79 8.28
N VAL A 9 2.97 24.11 8.07
CA VAL A 9 1.92 24.02 9.10
C VAL A 9 1.65 22.59 9.59
N LEU A 10 1.98 21.57 8.78
CA LEU A 10 1.81 20.16 9.11
C LEU A 10 3.12 19.50 9.54
N ALA A 11 4.28 20.10 9.28
CA ALA A 11 5.59 19.51 9.54
C ALA A 11 5.78 19.13 11.03
N ALA A 12 5.31 19.98 11.95
CA ALA A 12 5.41 19.74 13.40
C ALA A 12 4.63 18.51 13.90
N ARG A 13 3.74 17.92 13.09
CA ARG A 13 2.89 16.77 13.48
C ARG A 13 3.56 15.40 13.25
N GLY A 14 4.85 15.36 12.86
CA GLY A 14 5.57 14.12 12.55
C GLY A 14 5.04 13.37 11.31
N GLY A 15 5.61 12.21 11.01
CA GLY A 15 5.19 11.38 9.89
C GLY A 15 5.68 11.86 8.52
N CYS A 16 5.28 11.17 7.46
CA CYS A 16 5.83 11.36 6.10
C CYS A 16 4.77 11.11 5.03
N TRP A 17 4.96 11.76 3.87
CA TRP A 17 4.05 11.68 2.73
C TRP A 17 4.79 11.11 1.53
N PHE A 18 4.16 10.22 0.77
CA PHE A 18 4.74 9.63 -0.43
C PHE A 18 3.80 9.78 -1.61
N ARG A 19 4.35 10.03 -2.81
CA ARG A 19 3.58 10.03 -4.06
C ARG A 19 4.16 9.06 -5.08
N GLY A 20 3.27 8.42 -5.83
CA GLY A 20 3.61 7.64 -7.02
C GLY A 20 2.46 7.66 -8.02
N GLY A 21 2.72 8.18 -9.22
CA GLY A 21 1.64 8.46 -10.17
C GLY A 21 0.60 9.39 -9.56
N ASP A 22 -0.67 9.03 -9.69
CA ASP A 22 -1.81 9.80 -9.17
C ASP A 22 -2.19 9.42 -7.72
N LEU A 23 -1.43 8.52 -7.08
CA LEU A 23 -1.63 8.12 -5.68
C LEU A 23 -0.68 8.87 -4.74
N GLU A 24 -1.24 9.37 -3.65
CA GLU A 24 -0.50 9.93 -2.52
C GLU A 24 -0.90 9.23 -1.22
N VAL A 25 0.10 8.86 -0.43
CA VAL A 25 -0.07 8.16 0.85
C VAL A 25 0.49 9.03 1.96
N HIS A 26 -0.33 9.33 2.96
CA HIS A 26 0.05 10.11 4.14
C HIS A 26 0.15 9.18 5.33
N LEU A 27 1.34 9.09 5.93
CA LEU A 27 1.56 8.40 7.19
C LEU A 27 1.59 9.45 8.30
N GLY A 28 0.47 9.60 8.98
CA GLY A 28 0.36 10.43 10.18
C GLY A 28 0.88 9.69 11.42
N VAL A 29 1.45 10.44 12.36
CA VAL A 29 1.77 9.91 13.69
C VAL A 29 0.49 9.99 14.54
N GLU A 30 0.14 8.89 15.19
CA GLU A 30 -0.97 8.80 16.13
C GLU A 30 -0.43 8.27 17.46
N GLU A 31 -0.81 8.91 18.57
CA GLU A 31 -0.59 8.35 19.91
C GLU A 31 -1.52 7.13 20.09
N ASP A 32 -1.03 6.08 20.75
CA ASP A 32 -1.75 4.81 20.91
C ASP A 32 -2.25 4.20 19.58
N PHE A 33 -1.43 4.30 18.53
CA PHE A 33 -1.73 3.73 17.22
C PHE A 33 -2.08 2.24 17.28
N HIS A 34 -3.20 1.86 16.65
CA HIS A 34 -3.60 0.48 16.43
C HIS A 34 -3.73 0.20 14.93
N PRO A 35 -3.10 -0.86 14.40
CA PRO A 35 -3.14 -1.14 12.98
C PRO A 35 -4.53 -1.52 12.49
N SER A 36 -4.92 -0.98 11.33
CA SER A 36 -6.13 -1.42 10.65
C SER A 36 -5.89 -2.73 9.91
N ARG A 37 -6.27 -3.84 10.55
CA ARG A 37 -6.06 -5.19 10.01
C ARG A 37 -7.13 -5.65 9.03
N LYS A 38 -8.22 -4.89 8.89
CA LYS A 38 -9.37 -5.21 8.01
C LYS A 38 -9.70 -4.07 7.05
N ALA A 39 -9.92 -2.84 7.51
CA ALA A 39 -10.11 -1.72 6.60
C ALA A 39 -8.77 -1.35 5.95
N HIS A 40 -8.76 -1.14 4.64
CA HIS A 40 -7.53 -0.91 3.89
C HIS A 40 -7.82 -0.12 2.60
N PRO A 41 -6.83 0.62 2.07
CA PRO A 41 -6.88 1.12 0.71
C PRO A 41 -6.62 0.00 -0.31
N GLY A 42 -7.40 0.00 -1.38
CA GLY A 42 -7.14 -0.77 -2.60
C GLY A 42 -6.31 0.05 -3.58
N ILE A 43 -5.10 -0.43 -3.88
CA ILE A 43 -4.15 0.27 -4.74
C ILE A 43 -4.06 -0.44 -6.09
N LEU A 44 -4.54 0.24 -7.13
CA LEU A 44 -4.35 -0.22 -8.50
C LEU A 44 -2.89 -0.12 -8.89
N VAL A 45 -2.34 -1.21 -9.42
CA VAL A 45 -0.94 -1.29 -9.84
C VAL A 45 -0.84 -1.83 -11.26
N THR A 46 0.36 -1.68 -11.84
CA THR A 46 0.75 -2.39 -13.06
C THR A 46 1.83 -3.41 -12.72
N SER A 47 1.84 -4.56 -13.41
CA SER A 47 2.77 -5.65 -13.17
C SER A 47 2.71 -6.20 -11.73
N ILE A 48 1.53 -6.61 -11.29
CA ILE A 48 1.25 -7.04 -9.91
C ILE A 48 2.16 -8.18 -9.44
N HIS A 49 2.50 -9.13 -10.32
CA HIS A 49 3.40 -10.23 -9.98
C HIS A 49 4.84 -9.76 -9.74
N ALA A 50 5.31 -8.77 -10.50
CA ALA A 50 6.63 -8.18 -10.29
C ALA A 50 6.67 -7.40 -8.95
N LEU A 51 5.58 -6.71 -8.61
CA LEU A 51 5.45 -6.06 -7.31
C LEU A 51 5.46 -7.08 -6.16
N ALA A 52 4.66 -8.15 -6.28
CA ALA A 52 4.60 -9.21 -5.26
C ALA A 52 5.98 -9.83 -5.02
N LYS A 53 6.68 -10.20 -6.10
CA LYS A 53 8.06 -10.71 -6.02
C LYS A 53 9.00 -9.72 -5.33
N ARG A 54 8.94 -8.43 -5.68
CA ARG A 54 9.79 -7.41 -5.07
C ARG A 54 9.51 -7.28 -3.57
N LEU A 55 8.26 -7.40 -3.13
CA LEU A 55 7.89 -7.38 -1.72
C LEU A 55 8.45 -8.62 -0.99
N GLU A 56 8.28 -9.80 -1.56
CA GLU A 56 8.81 -11.06 -1.00
C GLU A 56 10.34 -11.05 -0.90
N ASP A 57 11.04 -10.56 -1.93
CA ASP A 57 12.50 -10.40 -1.94
C ASP A 57 13.00 -9.44 -0.83
N ASN A 58 12.13 -8.56 -0.31
CA ASN A 58 12.40 -7.66 0.82
C ASN A 58 11.77 -8.13 2.14
N GLY A 59 11.37 -9.40 2.22
CA GLY A 59 10.83 -10.03 3.42
C GLY A 59 9.43 -9.55 3.81
N VAL A 60 8.65 -9.03 2.86
CA VAL A 60 7.24 -8.69 3.06
C VAL A 60 6.38 -9.82 2.53
N GLY A 61 5.59 -10.45 3.40
CA GLY A 61 4.67 -11.51 3.01
C GLY A 61 3.50 -10.98 2.18
N VAL A 62 3.13 -11.72 1.14
CA VAL A 62 1.97 -11.46 0.29
C VAL A 62 0.97 -12.61 0.40
N THR A 63 -0.32 -12.28 0.42
CA THR A 63 -1.42 -13.25 0.44
C THR A 63 -2.30 -13.01 -0.77
N TRP A 64 -2.19 -13.87 -1.78
CA TRP A 64 -3.04 -13.83 -2.97
C TRP A 64 -4.50 -14.15 -2.63
N ASP A 65 -5.43 -13.50 -3.36
CA ASP A 65 -6.87 -13.69 -3.18
C ASP A 65 -7.59 -13.74 -4.54
N ASP A 66 -8.13 -14.91 -4.85
CA ASP A 66 -8.83 -15.19 -6.11
C ASP A 66 -10.35 -14.90 -6.01
N ASN A 67 -10.84 -14.38 -4.87
CA ASN A 67 -12.27 -14.12 -4.65
C ASN A 67 -12.76 -12.78 -5.24
N PHE A 68 -11.99 -12.14 -6.11
CA PHE A 68 -12.38 -10.90 -6.80
C PHE A 68 -12.25 -11.05 -8.31
N PRO A 69 -13.33 -11.49 -8.99
CA PRO A 69 -13.30 -11.75 -10.43
C PRO A 69 -12.82 -10.56 -11.27
N GLY A 70 -12.06 -10.86 -12.32
CA GLY A 70 -11.55 -9.86 -13.27
C GLY A 70 -10.29 -9.12 -12.80
N HIS A 71 -9.73 -9.44 -11.62
CA HIS A 71 -8.46 -8.89 -11.18
C HIS A 71 -7.56 -9.96 -10.56
N ASN A 72 -6.26 -9.78 -10.74
CA ASN A 72 -5.26 -10.35 -9.86
C ASN A 72 -5.18 -9.45 -8.62
N ARG A 73 -5.20 -10.05 -7.42
CA ARG A 73 -5.15 -9.32 -6.17
C ARG A 73 -4.32 -10.04 -5.11
N PHE A 74 -3.58 -9.27 -4.32
CA PHE A 74 -3.02 -9.76 -3.05
C PHE A 74 -3.11 -8.72 -1.94
N TYR A 75 -3.02 -9.20 -0.71
CA TYR A 75 -2.87 -8.40 0.50
C TYR A 75 -1.45 -8.48 1.04
N ALA A 76 -0.97 -7.37 1.59
CA ALA A 76 0.27 -7.33 2.37
C ALA A 76 0.04 -6.50 3.64
N PHE A 77 0.93 -6.64 4.61
CA PHE A 77 0.97 -5.77 5.78
C PHE A 77 2.16 -4.82 5.68
N ASP A 78 1.95 -3.55 6.01
CA ASP A 78 3.06 -2.61 6.19
C ASP A 78 3.86 -2.96 7.47
N LYS A 79 4.94 -2.22 7.73
CA LYS A 79 5.80 -2.44 8.91
C LYS A 79 5.10 -2.11 10.24
N LEU A 80 3.95 -1.44 10.20
CA LEU A 80 3.14 -1.10 11.37
C LEU A 80 1.96 -2.06 11.56
N GLY A 81 1.74 -2.99 10.63
CA GLY A 81 0.67 -4.00 10.68
C GLY A 81 -0.63 -3.58 10.00
N ASN A 82 -0.68 -2.46 9.28
CA ASN A 82 -1.85 -2.09 8.48
C ASN A 82 -1.96 -2.99 7.25
N ARG A 83 -3.16 -3.46 6.95
CA ARG A 83 -3.41 -4.19 5.71
C ARG A 83 -3.39 -3.20 4.53
N LEU A 84 -2.75 -3.61 3.45
CA LEU A 84 -2.81 -2.97 2.14
C LEU A 84 -3.29 -3.99 1.11
N GLU A 85 -4.06 -3.54 0.14
CA GLU A 85 -4.49 -4.34 -1.01
C GLU A 85 -3.85 -3.79 -2.28
N PHE A 86 -3.33 -4.70 -3.12
CA PHE A 86 -2.85 -4.39 -4.44
C PHE A 86 -3.63 -5.21 -5.46
N LEU A 87 -4.07 -4.56 -6.53
CA LEU A 87 -4.90 -5.17 -7.56
C LEU A 87 -4.53 -4.70 -8.96
N GLU A 88 -4.65 -5.59 -9.94
CA GLU A 88 -4.45 -5.31 -11.36
C GLU A 88 -5.53 -6.04 -12.17
N PRO A 89 -6.24 -5.37 -13.10
CA PRO A 89 -7.21 -6.04 -13.96
C PRO A 89 -6.58 -7.17 -14.76
N VAL A 90 -7.24 -8.33 -14.79
CA VAL A 90 -6.87 -9.40 -15.72
C VAL A 90 -7.25 -8.92 -17.12
N ARG A 91 -6.26 -8.83 -18.02
CA ARG A 91 -6.54 -8.52 -19.41
C ARG A 91 -6.89 -9.81 -20.12
N ASP A 92 -8.08 -9.86 -20.70
CA ASP A 92 -8.45 -10.94 -21.62
C ASP A 92 -7.51 -10.87 -22.83
N CYS A 93 -6.85 -11.99 -23.14
CA CYS A 93 -6.05 -12.18 -24.35
C CYS A 93 -6.93 -12.47 -25.55
#